data_AF-A0A7V0NP63-F1
#
_entry.id   AF-A0A7V0NP63-F1
#
_cell.length_a   1.000
_cell.length_b   1.000
_cell.length_c   1.000
_cell.angle_alpha   90.00
_cell.angle_beta   90.00
_cell.angle_gamma   90.00
#
_symmetry.space_group_name_H-M   'P 1'
#
loop_
_entity.id
_entity.type
_entity.pdbx_description
1 polymer ?
#
loop_
_entity_poly.entity_id
_entity_poly.type
_entity_poly.pdbx_seq_one_letter_code
_entity_poly.pdbx_strand_id
1 'polypeptide(L)'
;MKKIKMDFLMSVLFFLIISGITFNPSISSAEMTVDSYCQLTIESMQQDISNYQELIALVNQYSNDPETLAQQEEIKRTEFDEDRDTLYSSYGTTADEYVLYMGKNGKAVNEYLEANTDVKQQIDDLSAQVNSLMEEYETLKEGVINPEPPLP
;
A
#
# COMPACT_ATOMS: atom_id res chain seq x y z
N MET A 1 60.82 -31.24 -18.83
CA MET A 1 60.10 -30.00 -18.44
C MET A 1 58.61 -30.24 -18.68
N LYS A 2 57.84 -30.82 -17.75
CA LYS A 2 57.12 -30.14 -16.64
C LYS A 2 56.33 -28.89 -17.09
N LYS A 3 55.17 -29.10 -17.70
CA LYS A 3 54.04 -28.14 -17.75
C LYS A 3 52.72 -28.93 -17.95
N ILE A 4 52.47 -29.85 -17.03
CA ILE A 4 51.15 -30.47 -16.82
C ILE A 4 50.95 -30.37 -15.32
N LYS A 5 50.27 -29.32 -14.85
CA LYS A 5 49.72 -29.19 -13.47
C LYS A 5 49.14 -27.80 -13.13
N MET A 6 49.01 -26.86 -14.06
CA MET A 6 48.52 -25.50 -13.72
C MET A 6 47.13 -25.15 -14.24
N ASP A 7 46.54 -25.96 -15.14
CA ASP A 7 45.18 -25.70 -15.65
C ASP A 7 44.09 -26.48 -14.89
N PHE A 8 44.45 -27.56 -14.21
CA PHE A 8 43.49 -28.37 -13.44
C PHE A 8 43.19 -27.80 -12.04
N LEU A 9 44.09 -26.97 -11.50
CA LEU A 9 43.95 -26.38 -10.16
C LEU A 9 43.15 -25.07 -10.16
N MET A 10 43.00 -24.41 -11.31
CA MET A 10 42.15 -23.22 -11.44
C MET A 10 40.67 -23.53 -11.73
N SER A 11 40.37 -24.75 -12.19
CA SER A 11 38.99 -25.12 -12.56
C SER A 11 38.17 -25.73 -11.41
N VAL A 12 38.81 -26.11 -10.29
CA VAL A 12 38.13 -26.70 -9.12
C VAL A 12 37.78 -25.64 -8.06
N LEU A 13 38.42 -24.47 -8.10
CA LEU A 13 38.13 -23.36 -7.18
C LEU A 13 36.90 -22.51 -7.59
N PHE A 14 36.38 -22.69 -8.80
CA PHE A 14 35.20 -21.95 -9.28
C PHE A 14 33.87 -22.68 -9.03
N PHE A 15 33.91 -23.96 -8.63
CA PHE A 15 32.71 -24.80 -8.44
C PHE A 15 32.31 -25.02 -6.97
N LEU A 16 33.01 -24.40 -6.01
CA LEU A 16 32.71 -24.52 -4.56
C LEU A 16 32.16 -23.23 -3.94
N ILE A 17 31.52 -22.37 -4.74
CA ILE A 17 30.76 -21.19 -4.24
C ILE A 17 29.25 -21.31 -4.56
N ILE A 18 28.82 -22.32 -5.33
CA ILE A 18 27.41 -22.51 -5.74
C ILE A 18 26.79 -23.75 -5.06
N SER A 19 27.17 -24.02 -3.81
CA SER A 19 26.53 -25.08 -3.02
C SER A 19 26.62 -24.72 -1.55
N GLY A 20 25.55 -24.15 -1.00
CA GLY A 20 25.45 -24.07 0.46
C GLY A 20 24.66 -22.92 1.05
N ILE A 21 23.83 -22.19 0.31
CA ILE A 21 22.79 -21.37 0.94
C ILE A 21 21.49 -21.42 0.12
N THR A 22 20.80 -22.55 0.18
CA THR A 22 19.34 -22.51 0.20
C THR A 22 18.93 -22.48 1.67
N PHE A 23 19.27 -21.39 2.37
CA PHE A 23 18.39 -20.98 3.46
C PHE A 23 17.08 -20.68 2.75
N ASN A 24 16.15 -21.63 2.80
CA ASN A 24 14.75 -21.28 2.86
C ASN A 24 14.59 -20.88 4.33
N PRO A 25 14.80 -19.61 4.74
CA PRO A 25 14.08 -19.20 5.91
C PRO A 25 12.63 -19.41 5.48
N SER A 26 11.96 -20.39 6.06
CA SER A 26 10.58 -20.12 6.42
C SER A 26 10.70 -18.86 7.26
N ILE A 27 10.63 -17.69 6.59
CA ILE A 27 10.43 -16.42 7.24
C ILE A 27 9.14 -16.72 7.95
N SER A 28 9.26 -16.99 9.25
CA SER A 28 8.13 -17.03 10.13
C SER A 28 7.63 -15.61 10.05
N SER A 29 6.74 -15.34 9.10
CA SER A 29 5.98 -14.10 9.09
C SER A 29 5.33 -14.10 10.45
N ALA A 30 5.77 -13.18 11.31
CA ALA A 30 5.18 -13.04 12.61
C ALA A 30 3.71 -12.76 12.34
N GLU A 31 2.83 -13.64 12.83
CA GLU A 31 1.40 -13.49 12.62
C GLU A 31 0.98 -12.09 13.12
N MET A 32 0.37 -11.31 12.24
CA MET A 32 -0.05 -9.95 12.56
C MET A 32 -0.94 -9.96 13.80
N THR A 33 -0.57 -9.17 14.80
CA THR A 33 -1.36 -9.02 16.02
C THR A 33 -2.54 -8.09 15.78
N VAL A 34 -3.56 -8.16 16.63
CA VAL A 34 -4.74 -7.30 16.54
C VAL A 34 -4.38 -5.82 16.71
N ASP A 35 -3.44 -5.50 17.62
CA ASP A 35 -2.96 -4.12 17.80
C ASP A 35 -2.27 -3.60 16.53
N SER A 36 -1.44 -4.43 15.89
CA SER A 36 -0.73 -4.07 14.67
C SER A 36 -1.69 -3.92 13.50
N TYR A 37 -2.73 -4.75 13.41
CA TYR A 37 -3.81 -4.61 12.44
C TYR A 37 -4.57 -3.28 12.61
N CYS A 38 -4.95 -2.92 13.83
CA CYS A 38 -5.65 -1.67 14.11
C CYS A 38 -4.76 -0.45 13.81
N GLN A 39 -3.47 -0.50 14.16
CA GLN A 39 -2.53 0.56 13.84
C GLN A 39 -2.33 0.70 12.33
N LEU A 40 -2.17 -0.42 11.62
CA LEU A 40 -2.08 -0.41 10.16
C LEU A 40 -3.35 0.16 9.51
N THR A 41 -4.53 -0.14 10.06
CA THR A 41 -5.80 0.43 9.58
C THR A 41 -5.79 1.95 9.70
N ILE A 42 -5.32 2.49 10.83
CA ILE A 42 -5.19 3.93 11.07
C ILE A 42 -4.23 4.57 10.06
N GLU A 43 -3.03 4.00 9.91
CA GLU A 43 -2.01 4.55 9.01
C GLU A 43 -2.45 4.48 7.54
N SER A 44 -3.12 3.40 7.14
CA SER A 44 -3.70 3.28 5.80
C SER A 44 -4.76 4.36 5.55
N MET A 45 -5.65 4.63 6.50
CA MET A 45 -6.66 5.68 6.32
C MET A 45 -6.04 7.09 6.31
N GLN A 46 -4.99 7.33 7.10
CA GLN A 46 -4.23 8.59 7.05
C GLN A 46 -3.55 8.78 5.69
N GLN A 47 -3.01 7.71 5.12
CA GLN A 47 -2.47 7.72 3.76
C GLN A 47 -3.57 8.00 2.73
N ASP A 48 -4.73 7.35 2.83
CA ASP A 48 -5.87 7.61 1.95
C ASP A 48 -6.32 9.08 2.00
N ILE A 49 -6.34 9.70 3.18
CA ILE A 49 -6.64 11.14 3.33
C ILE A 49 -5.64 11.99 2.52
N SER A 50 -4.34 11.72 2.65
CA SER A 50 -3.31 12.43 1.88
C SER A 50 -3.48 12.22 0.38
N ASN A 51 -3.73 10.97 -0.04
CA ASN A 51 -3.91 10.59 -1.43
C ASN A 51 -5.11 11.32 -2.06
N TYR A 52 -6.26 11.34 -1.37
CA TYR A 52 -7.44 12.05 -1.87
C TYR A 52 -7.23 13.57 -1.92
N GLN A 53 -6.52 14.16 -0.96
CA GLN A 53 -6.18 15.58 -1.00
C GLN A 53 -5.31 15.93 -2.22
N GLU A 54 -4.34 15.07 -2.56
CA GLU A 54 -3.54 15.23 -3.78
C GLU A 54 -4.38 15.10 -5.04
N LEU A 55 -5.29 14.12 -5.10
CA LEU A 55 -6.19 13.95 -6.24
C LEU A 55 -7.14 15.15 -6.42
N ILE A 56 -7.71 15.66 -5.33
CA ILE A 56 -8.53 16.89 -5.35
C ILE A 56 -7.72 18.08 -5.85
N ALA A 57 -6.46 18.22 -5.42
CA ALA A 57 -5.59 19.28 -5.90
C ALA A 57 -5.33 19.16 -7.42
N LEU A 58 -5.13 17.94 -7.94
CA LEU A 58 -4.98 17.68 -9.36
C LEU A 58 -6.23 18.06 -10.16
N VAL A 59 -7.42 17.65 -9.71
CA VAL A 59 -8.69 17.98 -10.37
C VAL A 59 -8.86 19.49 -10.46
N ASN A 60 -8.59 20.22 -9.37
CA ASN A 60 -8.65 21.68 -9.35
C ASN A 60 -7.60 22.33 -10.27
N GLN A 61 -6.38 21.79 -10.31
CA GLN A 61 -5.29 22.33 -11.13
C GLN A 61 -5.53 22.14 -12.64
N TYR A 62 -6.08 20.97 -13.02
CA TYR A 62 -6.25 20.55 -14.42
C TYR A 62 -7.72 20.52 -14.85
N SER A 63 -8.58 21.31 -14.21
CA SER A 63 -10.04 21.32 -14.47
C SER A 63 -10.40 21.66 -15.93
N ASN A 64 -9.52 22.36 -16.64
CA ASN A 64 -9.69 22.75 -18.04
C ASN A 64 -8.86 21.90 -19.02
N ASP A 65 -8.12 20.90 -18.52
CA ASP A 65 -7.31 20.00 -19.33
C ASP A 65 -7.51 18.54 -18.86
N PRO A 66 -8.62 17.92 -19.27
CA PRO A 66 -8.98 16.56 -18.82
C PRO A 66 -7.97 15.49 -19.24
N GLU A 67 -7.24 15.70 -20.35
CA GLU A 67 -6.22 14.76 -20.82
C GLU A 67 -5.02 14.77 -19.88
N THR A 68 -4.50 15.97 -19.55
CA THR A 68 -3.41 16.09 -18.57
C THR A 68 -3.85 15.62 -17.19
N LEU A 69 -5.09 15.93 -16.76
CA LEU A 69 -5.64 15.42 -15.51
C LEU A 69 -5.57 13.89 -15.44
N ALA A 70 -6.09 13.19 -16.46
CA ALA A 70 -6.10 11.73 -16.50
C ALA A 70 -4.67 11.13 -16.43
N GLN A 71 -3.70 11.75 -17.11
CA GLN A 71 -2.31 11.31 -17.07
C GLN A 71 -1.69 11.48 -15.68
N GLN A 72 -1.91 12.63 -15.04
CA GLN A 72 -1.36 12.90 -13.70
C GLN A 72 -2.01 12.02 -12.63
N GLU A 73 -3.32 11.77 -12.73
CA GLU A 73 -4.01 10.85 -11.82
C GLU A 73 -3.45 9.43 -11.92
N GLU A 74 -3.19 8.92 -13.12
CA GLU A 74 -2.64 7.57 -13.30
C GLU A 74 -1.23 7.44 -12.71
N ILE A 75 -0.38 8.45 -12.92
CA ILE A 75 0.96 8.51 -12.30
C ILE A 75 0.81 8.47 -10.78
N LYS A 76 -0.08 9.29 -10.21
CA LYS A 76 -0.29 9.32 -8.77
C LYS A 76 -0.87 8.04 -8.21
N ARG A 77 -1.79 7.39 -8.90
CA ARG A 77 -2.34 6.10 -8.48
C ARG A 77 -1.26 5.03 -8.41
N THR A 78 -0.31 5.03 -9.34
CA THR A 78 0.84 4.12 -9.30
C THR A 78 1.72 4.41 -8.08
N GLU A 79 2.05 5.68 -7.81
CA GLU A 79 2.82 6.08 -6.62
C GLU A 79 2.10 5.65 -5.31
N PHE A 80 0.79 5.89 -5.22
CA PHE A 80 -0.02 5.53 -4.05
C PHE A 80 -0.07 4.02 -3.82
N ASP A 81 -0.16 3.23 -4.89
CA ASP A 81 -0.14 1.77 -4.80
C ASP A 81 1.21 1.26 -4.28
N GLU A 82 2.33 1.81 -4.76
CA GLU A 82 3.69 1.48 -4.28
C GLU A 82 3.90 1.87 -2.80
N ASP A 83 3.43 3.06 -2.41
CA ASP A 83 3.52 3.52 -1.03
C ASP A 83 2.67 2.64 -0.10
N ARG A 84 1.47 2.23 -0.54
CA ARG A 84 0.58 1.35 0.23
C ARG A 84 1.18 -0.06 0.39
N ASP A 85 1.79 -0.60 -0.66
CA ASP A 85 2.50 -1.88 -0.58
C ASP A 85 3.70 -1.82 0.37
N THR A 86 4.39 -0.68 0.39
CA THR A 86 5.47 -0.40 1.35
C THR A 86 4.94 -0.35 2.78
N LEU A 87 3.81 0.33 3.01
CA LEU A 87 3.16 0.37 4.32
C LEU A 87 2.79 -1.04 4.79
N TYR A 88 2.09 -1.83 3.96
CA TYR A 88 1.73 -3.22 4.30
C TYR A 88 2.96 -4.08 4.60
N SER A 89 4.01 -3.96 3.79
CA SER A 89 5.25 -4.70 3.99
C SER A 89 5.94 -4.35 5.32
N SER A 90 5.80 -3.10 5.79
CA SER A 90 6.37 -2.69 7.08
C SER A 90 5.72 -3.39 8.29
N TYR A 91 4.48 -3.87 8.12
CA TYR A 91 3.75 -4.70 9.08
C TYR A 91 3.90 -6.21 8.84
N GLY A 92 4.74 -6.62 7.88
CA GLY A 92 4.94 -8.02 7.53
C GLY A 92 3.73 -8.68 6.85
N THR A 93 2.89 -7.89 6.17
CA THR A 93 1.67 -8.35 5.48
C THR A 93 1.64 -7.92 4.02
N THR A 94 0.68 -8.46 3.28
CA THR A 94 0.22 -7.96 1.98
C THR A 94 -1.16 -7.30 2.07
N ALA A 95 -1.58 -6.61 1.01
CA ALA A 95 -2.93 -6.05 0.89
C ALA A 95 -4.02 -7.14 1.00
N ASP A 96 -3.83 -8.27 0.31
CA ASP A 96 -4.77 -9.39 0.33
C ASP A 96 -4.90 -9.98 1.74
N GLU A 97 -3.79 -10.17 2.45
CA GLU A 97 -3.79 -10.69 3.81
C GLU A 97 -4.46 -9.71 4.79
N TYR A 98 -4.20 -8.41 4.63
CA TYR A 98 -4.82 -7.35 5.42
C TYR A 98 -6.35 -7.36 5.28
N VAL A 99 -6.87 -7.38 4.04
CA VAL A 99 -8.32 -7.42 3.78
C VAL A 99 -8.96 -8.68 4.38
N LEU A 100 -8.28 -9.82 4.31
CA LEU A 100 -8.77 -11.08 4.87
C LEU A 100 -8.68 -11.15 6.40
N TYR A 101 -7.87 -10.30 7.03
CA TYR A 101 -7.62 -10.37 8.47
C TYR A 101 -8.89 -10.16 9.29
N MET A 102 -9.68 -9.12 8.98
CA MET A 102 -10.93 -8.84 9.70
C MET A 102 -11.93 -10.01 9.59
N GLY A 103 -11.99 -10.67 8.43
CA GLY A 103 -12.85 -11.84 8.24
C GLY A 103 -12.45 -13.04 9.12
N LYS A 104 -11.14 -13.24 9.32
CA LYS A 104 -10.59 -14.35 10.13
C LYS A 104 -10.60 -14.03 11.63
N ASN A 105 -10.32 -12.79 12.00
CA ASN A 105 -10.04 -12.36 13.37
C ASN A 105 -11.06 -11.38 13.95
N GLY A 106 -12.18 -11.13 13.26
CA GLY A 106 -13.10 -10.04 13.58
C GLY A 106 -13.63 -10.02 15.02
N LYS A 107 -13.80 -11.19 15.66
CA LYS A 107 -14.15 -11.23 17.08
C LYS A 107 -13.07 -10.61 17.96
N ALA A 108 -11.81 -10.99 17.77
CA ALA A 108 -10.69 -10.47 18.55
C ALA A 108 -10.45 -8.99 18.27
N VAL A 109 -10.63 -8.55 17.02
CA VAL A 109 -10.58 -7.13 16.64
C VAL A 109 -11.65 -6.34 17.36
N ASN A 110 -12.90 -6.82 17.37
CA ASN A 110 -14.00 -6.13 18.07
C ASN A 110 -13.76 -6.06 19.58
N GLU A 111 -13.35 -7.16 20.21
CA GLU A 111 -13.01 -7.18 21.65
C GLU A 111 -11.88 -6.18 21.97
N TYR A 112 -10.87 -6.09 21.10
CA TYR A 112 -9.80 -5.10 21.24
C TYR A 112 -10.32 -3.67 21.12
N LEU A 113 -11.15 -3.35 20.12
CA LEU A 113 -11.71 -2.01 19.92
C LEU A 113 -12.69 -1.59 21.02
N GLU A 114 -13.44 -2.54 21.60
CA GLU A 114 -14.29 -2.28 22.77
C GLU A 114 -13.47 -1.94 24.01
N ALA A 115 -12.30 -2.56 24.17
CA ALA A 115 -11.36 -2.27 25.25
C ALA A 115 -10.52 -1.00 25.02
N ASN A 116 -10.33 -0.60 23.77
CA ASN A 116 -9.51 0.55 23.35
C ASN A 116 -10.38 1.55 22.56
N THR A 117 -11.31 2.21 23.27
CA THR A 117 -12.33 3.07 22.65
C THR A 117 -11.75 4.29 21.93
N ASP A 118 -10.56 4.74 22.33
CA ASP A 118 -9.80 5.80 21.67
C ASP A 118 -9.33 5.39 20.28
N VAL A 119 -8.77 4.19 20.14
CA VAL A 119 -8.38 3.60 18.84
C VAL A 119 -9.61 3.44 17.95
N LYS A 120 -10.72 2.95 18.52
CA LYS A 120 -11.99 2.83 17.80
C LYS A 120 -12.48 4.19 17.29
N GLN A 121 -12.51 5.21 18.15
CA GLN A 121 -12.96 6.54 17.76
C GLN A 121 -12.07 7.13 16.66
N GLN A 122 -10.75 6.93 16.75
CA GLN A 122 -9.82 7.39 15.72
C GLN A 122 -10.09 6.75 14.36
N ILE A 123 -10.34 5.43 14.31
CA ILE A 123 -10.70 4.73 13.08
C ILE A 123 -12.04 5.25 12.54
N ASP A 124 -13.04 5.44 13.41
CA ASP A 124 -14.36 5.96 13.02
C ASP A 124 -14.25 7.38 12.41
N ASP A 125 -13.45 8.26 13.03
CA ASP A 125 -13.21 9.63 12.57
C ASP A 125 -12.45 9.67 11.23
N LEU A 126 -11.39 8.87 11.10
CA LEU A 126 -10.61 8.77 9.87
C LEU A 126 -11.46 8.20 8.73
N SER A 127 -12.25 7.17 9.00
CA SER A 127 -13.18 6.59 8.02
C SER A 127 -14.19 7.62 7.51
N ALA A 128 -14.78 8.42 8.41
CA ALA A 128 -15.67 9.50 8.01
C ALA A 128 -14.96 10.54 7.13
N GLN A 129 -13.71 10.89 7.46
CA GLN A 129 -12.93 11.84 6.68
C GLN A 129 -12.55 11.30 5.29
N VAL A 130 -12.11 10.04 5.19
CA VAL A 130 -11.83 9.37 3.91
C VAL A 130 -13.07 9.38 3.02
N ASN A 131 -14.23 8.98 3.56
CA ASN A 131 -15.48 8.96 2.80
C ASN A 131 -15.87 10.36 2.28
N SER A 132 -15.72 11.40 3.11
CA SER A 132 -15.99 12.77 2.70
C SER A 132 -15.07 13.25 1.57
N LEU A 133 -13.77 12.93 1.64
CA LEU A 133 -12.80 13.33 0.63
C LEU A 133 -12.98 12.55 -0.68
N MET A 134 -13.34 11.27 -0.59
CA MET A 134 -13.69 10.45 -1.74
C MET A 134 -14.90 11.05 -2.48
N GLU A 135 -15.97 11.40 -1.76
CA GLU A 135 -17.17 12.01 -2.35
C GLU A 135 -16.86 13.37 -3.00
N GLU A 136 -16.04 14.21 -2.34
CA GLU A 136 -15.59 15.48 -2.90
C GLU A 136 -14.79 15.29 -4.19
N TYR A 137 -13.82 14.36 -4.19
CA TYR A 137 -13.03 14.03 -5.37
C TYR A 137 -13.90 13.55 -6.53
N GLU A 138 -14.82 12.61 -6.28
CA GLU A 138 -15.73 12.08 -7.30
C GLU A 138 -16.61 13.19 -7.88
N THR A 139 -17.16 14.06 -7.04
CA THR A 139 -18.00 15.18 -7.46
C THR A 139 -17.24 16.18 -8.33
N LEU A 140 -16.02 16.57 -7.91
CA LEU A 140 -15.18 17.49 -8.67
C LEU A 140 -14.78 16.90 -10.02
N LYS A 141 -14.40 15.63 -10.03
CA LYS A 141 -13.97 14.93 -11.24
C LYS A 141 -15.12 14.78 -12.24
N GLU A 142 -16.31 14.44 -11.77
CA GLU A 142 -17.50 14.37 -12.62
C GLU A 142 -17.80 15.72 -13.28
N GLY A 143 -17.67 16.82 -12.55
CA GLY A 143 -17.83 18.18 -13.09
C GLY A 143 -16.82 18.55 -14.19
N VAL A 144 -15.64 17.93 -14.20
CA VAL A 144 -14.62 18.13 -15.25
C VAL A 144 -14.89 17.25 -16.48
N ILE A 145 -15.29 15.99 -16.27
CA ILE A 145 -15.49 15.02 -17.36
C ILE A 145 -16.84 15.27 -18.08
N ASN A 146 -17.86 15.68 -17.33
CA ASN A 146 -19.22 15.92 -17.82
C ASN A 146 -19.70 17.32 -17.41
N PRO A 147 -19.11 18.40 -17.97
CA PRO A 147 -19.49 19.76 -17.60
C PRO A 147 -20.96 20.03 -17.96
N GLU A 148 -21.74 20.53 -16.99
CA GLU A 148 -23.10 20.99 -17.29
C GLU A 148 -23.05 22.11 -18.34
N PRO A 149 -23.93 22.06 -19.36
CA PRO A 149 -23.99 23.13 -20.35
C PRO A 149 -24.38 24.46 -19.68
N PRO A 150 -23.82 25.60 -20.11
CA PRO A 150 -24.15 26.89 -19.53
C PRO A 150 -25.66 27.17 -19.69
N LEU A 151 -26.30 27.60 -18.60
CA LEU A 151 -27.71 28.01 -18.61
C LEU A 151 -27.91 29.19 -19.60
N PRO A 152 -29.00 29.20 -20.38
CA PRO A 152 -29.27 30.19 -21.42
C PRO A 152 -29.56 31.60 -20.89
#